data_AF-A0A6L4Y8T5-F1
#
_entry.id   AF-A0A6L4Y8T5-F1
#
_cell.length_a   1.000
_cell.length_b   1.000
_cell.length_c   1.000
_cell.angle_alpha   90.00
_cell.angle_beta   90.00
_cell.angle_gamma   90.00
#
_symmetry.space_group_name_H-M   'P 1'
#
loop_
_entity.id
_entity.type
_entity.pdbx_description
1 polymer ?
#
loop_
_entity_poly.entity_id
_entity_poly.type
_entity_poly.pdbx_seq_one_letter_code
_entity_poly.pdbx_strand_id
1 'polypeptide(L)'
;MKQIEIDDEVFGYLQSKAIPFVETPNLTLRRLFQIDKLPEKINPLNQPTQNQGQRKQKKTDLSLLIQAGLLQEGQTLYLYDYRGNKIDGFDVILSGKSIIWNGQAYSMSYLAQKFLKQKGYGSNSVRGPEHWYNSDSISIKGLWQQYLKNRQR
;
A
#
# COMPACT_ATOMS: atom_id res chain seq x y z
N MET A 1 15.23 28.17 -1.21
CA MET A 1 15.94 27.08 -0.48
C MET A 1 16.79 27.73 0.60
N LYS A 2 16.84 27.17 1.81
CA LYS A 2 17.74 27.65 2.86
C LYS A 2 19.06 26.88 2.76
N GLN A 3 20.17 27.58 2.93
CA GLN A 3 21.51 26.98 2.92
C GLN A 3 21.96 26.69 4.35
N ILE A 4 22.68 25.58 4.53
CA ILE A 4 23.36 25.21 5.76
C ILE A 4 24.77 24.77 5.39
N GLU A 5 25.73 25.04 6.26
CA GLU A 5 27.12 24.58 6.11
C GLU A 5 27.35 23.38 7.03
N ILE A 6 28.06 22.38 6.53
CA ILE A 6 28.47 21.17 7.26
C ILE A 6 29.93 20.88 6.90
N ASP A 7 30.63 20.19 7.81
CA ASP A 7 32.00 19.75 7.56
C ASP A 7 32.07 18.55 6.59
N ASP A 8 33.29 18.23 6.16
CA ASP A 8 33.55 17.15 5.19
C ASP A 8 33.19 15.76 5.74
N GLU A 9 33.31 15.56 7.05
CA GLU A 9 32.99 14.28 7.69
C GLU A 9 31.48 14.02 7.66
N VAL A 10 30.68 15.01 8.05
CA VAL A 10 29.22 14.97 8.00
C VAL A 10 28.74 14.88 6.56
N PHE A 11 29.40 15.57 5.63
CA PHE A 11 29.08 15.47 4.20
C PHE A 11 29.30 14.05 3.67
N GLY A 12 30.47 13.45 3.95
CA GLY A 12 30.78 12.08 3.55
C GLY A 12 29.82 11.06 4.15
N TYR A 13 29.46 11.23 5.43
CA TYR A 13 28.44 10.42 6.07
C TYR A 13 27.09 10.55 5.37
N LEU A 14 26.64 11.77 5.07
CA LEU A 14 25.36 12.01 4.39
C LEU A 14 25.33 11.36 3.01
N GLN A 15 26.42 11.46 2.24
CA GLN A 15 26.56 10.82 0.94
C GLN A 15 26.49 9.29 1.02
N SER A 16 27.15 8.70 2.02
CA SER A 16 27.12 7.23 2.24
C SER A 16 25.72 6.69 2.54
N LYS A 17 24.83 7.53 3.07
CA LYS A 17 23.45 7.17 3.42
C LYS A 17 22.46 7.43 2.31
N ALA A 18 22.80 8.26 1.31
CA ALA A 18 21.90 8.61 0.23
C ALA A 18 21.64 7.43 -0.72
N ILE A 19 20.41 7.30 -1.21
CA ILE A 19 20.10 6.35 -2.28
C ILE A 19 20.44 7.01 -3.63
N PRO A 20 21.39 6.46 -4.41
CA PRO A 20 21.84 7.09 -5.66
C PRO A 20 20.68 7.33 -6.63
N PHE A 21 20.66 8.53 -7.23
CA PHE A 21 19.68 8.97 -8.23
C PHE A 21 18.22 9.05 -7.78
N VAL A 22 17.92 8.72 -6.52
CA VAL A 22 16.58 8.74 -5.94
C VAL A 22 16.43 9.84 -4.91
N GLU A 23 17.44 10.02 -4.05
CA GLU A 23 17.39 10.96 -2.94
C GLU A 23 18.17 12.26 -3.22
N THR A 24 17.57 13.37 -2.81
CA THR A 24 18.27 14.66 -2.66
C THR A 24 18.79 14.79 -1.22
N PRO A 25 19.78 15.66 -0.94
CA PRO A 25 20.31 15.83 0.42
C PRO A 25 19.22 16.10 1.47
N ASN A 26 18.21 16.92 1.14
CA ASN A 26 17.08 17.18 2.03
C ASN A 26 16.21 15.95 2.29
N LEU A 27 16.03 15.08 1.30
CA LEU A 27 15.28 13.83 1.47
C LEU A 27 16.05 12.85 2.36
N THR A 28 17.37 12.74 2.15
CA THR A 28 18.23 11.93 3.01
C THR A 28 18.21 12.42 4.45
N LEU A 29 18.29 13.74 4.69
CA LEU A 29 18.15 14.32 6.03
C LEU A 29 16.77 14.04 6.64
N ARG A 30 15.69 14.27 5.90
CA ARG A 30 14.32 14.00 6.36
C ARG A 30 14.11 12.54 6.77
N ARG A 31 14.71 11.59 6.04
CA ARG A 31 14.70 10.16 6.38
C ARG A 31 15.54 9.85 7.61
N LEU A 32 16.76 10.37 7.70
CA LEU A 32 17.66 10.14 8.84
C LEU A 32 17.08 10.69 10.15
N PHE A 33 16.46 11.87 10.09
CA PHE A 33 15.83 12.52 11.25
C PHE A 33 14.35 12.16 11.44
N GLN A 34 13.79 11.26 10.61
CA GLN A 34 12.40 10.81 10.68
C GLN A 34 11.37 11.97 10.72
N ILE A 35 11.68 13.09 10.05
CA ILE A 35 10.90 14.34 10.09
C ILE A 35 9.57 14.15 9.34
N ASP A 36 9.59 13.35 8.27
CA ASP A 36 8.40 12.94 7.54
C ASP A 36 8.04 11.51 7.94
N LYS A 37 7.12 11.34 8.90
CA LYS A 37 6.47 10.04 9.15
C LYS A 37 5.59 9.64 7.95
N LEU A 38 6.22 9.17 6.88
CA LEU A 38 5.60 8.32 5.86
C LEU A 38 5.84 6.85 6.22
N PRO A 39 4.88 5.97 5.93
CA PRO A 39 4.79 4.64 6.53
C PRO A 39 6.00 3.81 6.13
N GLU A 40 6.70 3.33 7.16
CA GLU A 40 7.83 2.43 7.08
C GLU A 40 7.61 1.30 6.06
N LYS A 41 8.51 1.20 5.09
CA LYS A 41 8.91 -0.07 4.51
C LYS A 41 10.45 -0.15 4.54
N ILE A 42 10.99 -0.97 5.46
CA ILE A 42 11.60 -2.31 5.22
C ILE A 42 13.11 -2.14 4.90
N ASN A 43 14.10 -2.61 5.68
CA ASN A 43 14.36 -3.97 6.20
C ASN A 43 15.75 -4.00 6.96
N PRO A 44 16.38 -5.14 7.33
CA PRO A 44 16.07 -6.09 8.40
C PRO A 44 17.32 -6.48 9.23
N LEU A 45 17.40 -6.27 10.55
CA LEU A 45 18.35 -7.06 11.37
C LEU A 45 17.99 -7.04 12.86
N ASN A 46 17.67 -8.22 13.37
CA ASN A 46 17.84 -8.71 14.74
C ASN A 46 17.68 -7.71 15.89
N GLN A 47 16.47 -7.64 16.45
CA GLN A 47 16.32 -7.53 17.91
C GLN A 47 15.19 -8.49 18.38
N PRO A 48 15.45 -9.36 19.36
CA PRO A 48 14.41 -10.19 19.97
C PRO A 48 13.64 -9.35 20.99
N THR A 49 12.73 -8.49 20.53
CA THR A 49 11.77 -7.84 21.42
C THR A 49 10.57 -8.75 21.64
N GLN A 50 10.65 -9.43 22.78
CA GLN A 50 9.57 -9.94 23.64
C GLN A 50 8.15 -9.87 23.08
N ASN A 51 7.55 -11.06 22.98
CA ASN A 51 6.16 -11.36 22.66
C ASN A 51 5.14 -10.50 23.42
N GLN A 52 4.79 -9.33 22.88
CA GLN A 52 3.46 -8.78 23.07
C GLN A 52 2.59 -9.32 21.93
N GLY A 53 1.66 -10.21 22.26
CA GLY A 53 0.83 -10.93 21.31
C GLY A 53 0.30 -10.01 20.21
N GLN A 54 0.89 -10.12 19.02
CA GLN A 54 0.42 -9.41 17.83
C GLN A 54 -1.00 -9.86 17.58
N ARG A 55 -1.98 -9.02 17.96
CA ARG A 55 -3.37 -9.18 17.52
C ARG A 55 -3.31 -9.15 16.00
N LYS A 56 -3.38 -10.33 15.37
CA LYS A 56 -3.38 -10.48 13.91
C LYS A 56 -4.38 -9.48 13.35
N GLN A 57 -3.90 -8.53 12.54
CA GLN A 57 -4.77 -7.56 11.90
C GLN A 57 -5.87 -8.34 11.17
N LYS A 58 -7.13 -7.99 11.46
CA LYS A 58 -8.29 -8.67 10.85
C LYS A 58 -8.18 -8.56 9.34
N LYS A 59 -8.28 -9.70 8.66
CA LYS A 59 -8.31 -9.75 7.20
C LYS A 59 -9.45 -8.87 6.70
N THR A 60 -9.18 -8.16 5.61
CA THR A 60 -10.19 -7.38 4.89
C THR A 60 -11.33 -8.29 4.46
N ASP A 61 -12.55 -7.84 4.74
CA ASP A 61 -13.78 -8.54 4.39
C ASP A 61 -14.66 -7.61 3.54
N LEU A 62 -14.83 -7.95 2.26
CA LEU A 62 -15.62 -7.17 1.32
C LEU A 62 -17.10 -7.13 1.70
N SER A 63 -17.64 -8.23 2.24
CA SER A 63 -19.04 -8.30 2.66
C SER A 63 -19.33 -7.29 3.76
N LEU A 64 -18.40 -7.13 4.72
CA LEU A 64 -18.52 -6.14 5.78
C LEU A 64 -18.43 -4.70 5.26
N LEU A 65 -17.61 -4.45 4.24
CA LEU A 65 -17.54 -3.13 3.60
C LEU A 65 -18.83 -2.78 2.86
N ILE A 66 -19.44 -3.75 2.18
CA ILE A 66 -20.75 -3.59 1.53
C ILE A 66 -21.84 -3.34 2.57
N GLN A 67 -21.89 -4.15 3.63
CA GLN A 67 -22.85 -3.98 4.73
C GLN A 67 -22.71 -2.63 5.44
N ALA A 68 -21.49 -2.11 5.55
CA ALA A 68 -21.22 -0.79 6.12
C ALA A 68 -21.52 0.38 5.16
N GLY A 69 -21.94 0.11 3.92
CA GLY A 69 -22.20 1.13 2.90
C GLY A 69 -20.94 1.80 2.35
N LEU A 70 -19.74 1.26 2.63
CA LEU A 70 -18.47 1.77 2.13
C LEU A 70 -18.16 1.27 0.71
N LEU A 71 -18.84 0.20 0.29
CA LEU A 71 -18.84 -0.35 -1.07
C LEU A 71 -20.28 -0.68 -1.47
N GLN A 72 -20.52 -0.79 -2.78
CA GLN A 72 -21.81 -1.21 -3.32
C GLN A 72 -21.67 -2.53 -4.09
N GLU A 73 -22.62 -3.45 -3.91
CA GLU A 73 -22.68 -4.68 -4.72
C GLU A 73 -22.81 -4.31 -6.20
N GLY A 74 -22.05 -4.97 -7.07
CA GLY A 74 -22.01 -4.66 -8.50
C GLY A 74 -21.16 -3.44 -8.88
N GLN A 75 -20.53 -2.75 -7.92
CA GLN A 75 -19.66 -1.62 -8.20
C GLN A 75 -18.39 -2.06 -8.95
N THR A 76 -17.94 -1.23 -9.88
CA THR A 76 -16.65 -1.42 -10.56
C THR A 76 -15.49 -1.03 -9.65
N LEU A 77 -14.50 -1.91 -9.56
CA LEU A 77 -13.21 -1.64 -8.94
C LEU A 77 -12.12 -1.54 -10.01
N TYR A 78 -11.14 -0.69 -9.74
CA TYR A 78 -10.04 -0.40 -10.64
C TYR A 78 -8.71 -0.88 -10.06
N LEU A 79 -7.85 -1.42 -10.92
CA LEU A 79 -6.51 -1.84 -10.54
C LEU A 79 -5.56 -0.64 -10.54
N TYR A 80 -4.73 -0.56 -9.51
CA TYR A 80 -3.66 0.42 -9.39
C TYR A 80 -2.30 -0.27 -9.21
N ASP A 81 -1.25 0.33 -9.78
CA ASP A 81 0.12 -0.13 -9.63
C ASP A 81 0.72 0.21 -8.25
N TYR A 82 1.98 -0.17 -8.04
CA TYR A 82 2.72 0.13 -6.81
C TYR A 82 3.06 1.62 -6.62
N ARG A 83 2.95 2.42 -7.68
CA ARG A 83 3.21 3.86 -7.69
C ARG A 83 1.94 4.67 -7.50
N GLY A 84 0.77 4.02 -7.40
CA GLY A 84 -0.52 4.69 -7.25
C GLY A 84 -1.13 5.14 -8.57
N ASN A 85 -0.66 4.64 -9.71
CA ASN A 85 -1.28 4.91 -11.01
C ASN A 85 -2.35 3.87 -11.32
N LYS A 86 -3.50 4.33 -11.82
CA LYS A 86 -4.53 3.46 -12.37
C LYS A 86 -3.98 2.70 -13.57
N ILE A 87 -4.28 1.41 -13.66
CA ILE A 87 -3.96 0.58 -14.80
C ILE A 87 -5.26 0.31 -15.58
N ASP A 88 -5.37 0.91 -16.76
CA ASP A 88 -6.55 0.75 -17.60
C ASP A 88 -6.66 -0.67 -18.21
N GLY A 89 -7.91 -1.10 -18.44
CA GLY A 89 -8.24 -2.41 -19.02
C GLY A 89 -8.32 -3.57 -18.02
N PHE A 90 -8.25 -3.28 -16.71
CA PHE A 90 -8.34 -4.27 -15.63
C PHE A 90 -9.42 -3.93 -14.60
N ASP A 91 -10.55 -3.40 -15.07
CA ASP A 91 -11.74 -3.21 -14.26
C ASP A 91 -12.40 -4.55 -13.92
N VAL A 92 -12.98 -4.60 -12.73
CA VAL A 92 -13.63 -5.79 -12.18
C VAL A 92 -14.91 -5.39 -11.46
N ILE A 93 -15.88 -6.29 -11.39
CA ILE A 93 -17.15 -6.04 -10.70
C ILE A 93 -17.07 -6.64 -9.30
N LEU A 94 -17.40 -5.86 -8.27
CA LEU A 94 -17.51 -6.36 -6.91
C LEU A 94 -18.74 -7.28 -6.78
N SER A 95 -18.54 -8.49 -6.25
CA SER A 95 -19.67 -9.36 -5.90
C SER A 95 -19.45 -10.13 -4.60
N GLY A 96 -20.16 -9.70 -3.55
CA GLY A 96 -20.08 -10.23 -2.21
C GLY A 96 -18.64 -10.26 -1.68
N LYS A 97 -18.10 -11.46 -1.51
CA LYS A 97 -16.73 -11.69 -1.01
C LYS A 97 -15.65 -11.76 -2.08
N SER A 98 -16.03 -11.64 -3.36
CA SER A 98 -15.18 -11.86 -4.52
C SER A 98 -15.26 -10.69 -5.50
N ILE A 99 -14.36 -10.70 -6.48
CA ILE A 99 -14.42 -9.80 -7.64
C ILE A 99 -14.64 -10.63 -8.90
N ILE A 100 -15.47 -10.13 -9.81
CA ILE A 100 -15.83 -10.77 -11.06
C ILE A 100 -15.06 -10.11 -12.19
N TRP A 101 -14.38 -10.94 -12.99
CA TRP A 101 -13.71 -10.52 -14.21
C TRP A 101 -14.04 -11.51 -15.32
N ASN A 102 -14.49 -11.02 -16.48
CA ASN A 102 -14.96 -11.83 -17.60
C ASN A 102 -15.98 -12.91 -17.19
N GLY A 103 -16.92 -12.56 -16.31
CA GLY A 103 -17.99 -13.46 -15.84
C GLY A 103 -17.55 -14.51 -14.82
N GLN A 104 -16.27 -14.54 -14.41
CA GLN A 104 -15.75 -15.51 -13.45
C GLN A 104 -15.32 -14.83 -12.14
N ALA A 105 -15.59 -15.49 -11.02
CA ALA A 105 -15.23 -15.01 -9.69
C ALA A 105 -13.77 -15.31 -9.33
N TYR A 106 -13.08 -14.31 -8.79
CA TYR A 106 -11.70 -14.39 -8.35
C TYR A 106 -11.51 -13.75 -6.97
N SER A 107 -10.42 -14.13 -6.30
CA SER A 107 -9.95 -13.40 -5.13
C SER A 107 -9.18 -12.13 -5.53
N MET A 108 -9.28 -11.09 -4.71
CA MET A 108 -8.56 -9.83 -4.92
C MET A 108 -7.05 -10.01 -5.12
N SER A 109 -6.40 -10.83 -4.28
CA SER A 109 -4.94 -10.99 -4.34
C SER A 109 -4.49 -11.74 -5.58
N TYR A 110 -5.21 -12.81 -5.95
CA TYR A 110 -4.88 -13.60 -7.14
C TYR A 110 -4.99 -12.75 -8.40
N LEU A 111 -6.10 -12.03 -8.56
CA LEU A 111 -6.34 -11.27 -9.77
C LEU A 111 -5.43 -10.04 -9.87
N ALA A 112 -5.18 -9.35 -8.75
CA ALA A 112 -4.21 -8.26 -8.72
C ALA A 112 -2.81 -8.76 -9.11
N GLN A 113 -2.37 -9.91 -8.58
CA GLN A 113 -1.09 -10.52 -8.96
C GLN A 113 -1.03 -10.84 -10.44
N LYS A 114 -2.07 -11.46 -11.00
CA LYS A 114 -2.15 -11.81 -12.41
C LYS A 114 -2.00 -10.58 -13.32
N PHE A 115 -2.74 -9.51 -13.03
CA PHE A 115 -2.72 -8.29 -13.85
C PHE A 115 -1.44 -7.48 -13.68
N LEU A 116 -0.91 -7.38 -12.46
CA LEU A 116 0.37 -6.72 -12.22
C LEU A 116 1.50 -7.45 -12.93
N LYS A 117 1.51 -8.79 -12.93
CA LYS A 117 2.48 -9.59 -13.68
C LYS A 117 2.38 -9.35 -15.19
N GLN A 118 1.17 -9.23 -15.73
CA GLN A 118 0.96 -8.92 -17.15
C GLN A 118 1.51 -7.54 -17.55
N LYS A 119 1.58 -6.58 -16.61
CA LYS A 119 2.20 -5.26 -16.80
C LYS A 119 3.71 -5.23 -16.48
N GLY A 120 4.32 -6.38 -16.19
CA GLY A 120 5.76 -6.50 -15.94
C GLY A 120 6.18 -6.39 -14.48
N TYR A 121 5.23 -6.34 -13.53
CA TYR A 121 5.56 -6.31 -12.10
C TYR A 121 5.81 -7.72 -11.55
N GLY A 122 7.01 -7.96 -11.00
CA GLY A 122 7.50 -9.28 -10.60
C GLY A 122 7.23 -9.71 -9.15
N SER A 123 6.13 -9.31 -8.52
CA SER A 123 5.89 -9.67 -7.11
C SER A 123 5.23 -11.05 -6.95
N ASN A 124 5.86 -11.91 -6.16
CA ASN A 124 5.33 -13.23 -5.78
C ASN A 124 4.25 -13.16 -4.70
N SER A 125 4.06 -12.00 -4.05
CA SER A 125 3.04 -11.80 -3.03
C SER A 125 2.42 -10.41 -3.18
N VAL A 126 1.13 -10.37 -3.52
CA VAL A 126 0.39 -9.13 -3.72
C VAL A 126 -0.66 -8.98 -2.64
N ARG A 127 -0.65 -7.84 -1.96
CA ARG A 127 -1.68 -7.45 -1.02
C ARG A 127 -2.88 -6.95 -1.82
N GLY A 128 -3.74 -7.85 -2.28
CA GLY A 128 -4.89 -7.53 -3.14
C GLY A 128 -5.64 -6.24 -2.74
N PRO A 129 -6.07 -6.08 -1.46
CA PRO A 129 -6.79 -4.88 -1.03
C PRO A 129 -6.05 -3.55 -1.20
N GLU A 130 -4.72 -3.54 -1.35
CA GLU A 130 -3.91 -2.33 -1.60
C GLU A 130 -4.00 -1.86 -3.05
N HIS A 131 -4.39 -2.73 -3.98
CA HIS A 131 -4.33 -2.48 -5.42
C HIS A 131 -5.70 -2.31 -6.06
N TRP A 132 -6.78 -2.61 -5.34
CA TRP A 132 -8.14 -2.38 -5.81
C TRP A 132 -8.69 -1.10 -5.23
N TYR A 133 -9.25 -0.27 -6.09
CA TYR A 133 -9.77 1.05 -5.76
C TYR A 133 -11.21 1.20 -6.24
N ASN A 134 -12.02 1.93 -5.49
CA ASN A 134 -13.36 2.32 -5.92
C ASN A 134 -13.31 3.51 -6.91
N SER A 135 -14.49 4.00 -7.32
CA SER A 135 -14.63 5.19 -8.18
C SER A 135 -14.05 6.47 -7.56
N ASP A 136 -14.02 6.56 -6.24
CA ASP A 136 -13.51 7.73 -5.50
C ASP A 136 -11.99 7.68 -5.30
N SER A 137 -11.31 6.74 -5.96
CA SER A 137 -9.85 6.52 -5.83
C SER A 137 -9.42 6.20 -4.38
N ILE A 138 -10.29 5.51 -3.63
CA ILE A 138 -9.97 4.97 -2.31
C ILE A 138 -9.71 3.47 -2.43
N SER A 139 -8.55 3.02 -1.93
CA SER A 139 -8.24 1.59 -1.92
C SER A 139 -9.16 0.81 -1.00
N ILE A 140 -9.41 -0.46 -1.32
CA ILE A 140 -10.17 -1.38 -0.45
C ILE A 140 -9.50 -1.47 0.94
N LYS A 141 -8.17 -1.42 1.02
CA LYS A 141 -7.45 -1.33 2.30
C LYS A 141 -7.80 -0.05 3.06
N GLY A 142 -7.86 1.09 2.37
CA GLY A 142 -8.26 2.37 2.97
C GLY A 142 -9.67 2.31 3.55
N LEU A 143 -10.63 1.78 2.78
CA LEU A 143 -12.00 1.56 3.22
C LEU A 143 -12.06 0.61 4.43
N TRP A 144 -11.26 -0.45 4.43
CA TRP A 144 -11.15 -1.37 5.56
C TRP A 144 -10.61 -0.70 6.83
N GLN A 145 -9.61 0.16 6.69
CA GLN A 145 -9.09 0.92 7.83
C GLN A 145 -10.12 1.91 8.37
N GLN A 146 -10.90 2.56 7.50
CA GLN A 146 -12.00 3.43 7.89
C GLN A 146 -13.09 2.65 8.66
N TYR A 147 -13.49 1.49 8.14
CA TYR A 147 -14.43 0.59 8.81
C TYR A 147 -13.97 0.20 10.21
N LEU A 148 -12.70 -0.22 10.36
CA LEU A 148 -12.15 -0.61 11.66
C LEU A 148 -12.10 0.55 12.66
N LYS A 149 -11.79 1.77 12.21
CA LYS A 149 -11.78 2.97 13.07
C LYS A 149 -13.19 3.32 13.56
N ASN A 150 -14.18 3.28 12.67
CA ASN A 150 -15.56 3.60 13.03
C ASN A 150 -16.17 2.60 14.02
N ARG A 151 -15.68 1.36 14.03
CA ARG A 151 -16.15 0.30 14.93
C ARG A 151 -15.51 0.32 16.33
N GLN A 152 -14.52 1.18 16.56
CA GLN A 152 -13.83 1.36 17.85
C GLN A 152 -14.31 2.62 18.60
N ARG A 153 -15.24 3.38 18.02
CA ARG A 153 -15.97 4.46 18.69
C ARG A 153 -17.29 3.94 19.21
#